data_AF-A0A4R0H2F3-F1
#
_entry.id   AF-A0A4R0H2F3-F1
#
_cell.length_a   1.000
_cell.length_b   1.000
_cell.length_c   1.000
_cell.angle_alpha   90.00
_cell.angle_beta   90.00
_cell.angle_gamma   90.00
#
_symmetry.space_group_name_H-M   'P 1'
#
loop_
_entity.id
_entity.type
_entity.pdbx_description
1 polymer ?
#
loop_
_entity_poly.entity_id
_entity_poly.type
_entity_poly.pdbx_seq_one_letter_code
_entity_poly.pdbx_strand_id
1 'polypeptide(L)'
;MHHQGISGASTDIYELISRIGNVTRMLRSSLRELGHDITIVELANSIPDARSRLQYVVDLTAQASGKTLNYIELTQPFQEQLSQQANQLLSQWQQHNEAASIDETMALARATRVWLDSVPYCTEVTKSYLREIMLAQDFPDTTARIILRMMALLENIEKEFLNVLLDNVPREGRAAINKASADSASQLAGQEDIDELLNSLGL
;
A
#
# COMPACT_ATOMS: atom_id res chain seq x y z
N MET A 1 -63.43 14.02 -27.90
CA MET A 1 -62.18 14.63 -27.43
C MET A 1 -61.52 13.69 -26.44
N HIS A 2 -60.20 13.57 -26.55
CA HIS A 2 -59.30 12.59 -25.95
C HIS A 2 -59.27 12.56 -24.41
N HIS A 3 -59.22 11.36 -23.82
CA HIS A 3 -58.05 10.89 -23.04
C HIS A 3 -58.25 9.42 -22.58
N GLN A 4 -58.27 8.49 -23.54
CA GLN A 4 -57.78 7.13 -23.31
C GLN A 4 -56.26 7.18 -23.52
N GLY A 5 -55.46 6.88 -22.50
CA GLY A 5 -54.00 6.89 -22.67
C GLY A 5 -53.14 6.46 -21.48
N ILE A 6 -53.68 6.26 -20.26
CA ILE A 6 -52.85 6.01 -19.07
C ILE A 6 -52.92 4.55 -18.58
N SER A 7 -53.94 3.77 -18.98
CA SER A 7 -54.12 2.39 -18.48
C SER A 7 -53.17 1.35 -19.10
N GLY A 8 -52.54 1.63 -20.25
CA GLY A 8 -51.63 0.68 -20.92
C GLY A 8 -50.22 0.67 -20.34
N ALA A 9 -49.70 1.83 -19.95
CA ALA A 9 -48.33 1.98 -19.44
C ALA A 9 -48.12 1.32 -18.07
N SER A 10 -49.14 1.30 -17.21
CA SER A 10 -49.06 0.62 -15.91
C SER A 10 -49.01 -0.90 -16.08
N THR A 11 -49.74 -1.46 -17.03
CA THR A 11 -49.72 -2.91 -17.34
C THR A 11 -48.36 -3.34 -17.90
N ASP A 12 -47.76 -2.52 -18.78
CA ASP A 12 -46.42 -2.74 -19.34
C ASP A 12 -45.32 -2.72 -18.26
N ILE A 13 -45.40 -1.80 -17.30
CA ILE A 13 -44.46 -1.74 -16.17
C ILE A 13 -44.62 -2.96 -15.26
N TYR A 14 -45.85 -3.42 -15.01
CA TYR A 14 -46.10 -4.63 -14.23
C TYR A 14 -45.61 -5.88 -14.96
N GLU A 15 -45.79 -5.99 -16.28
CA GLU A 15 -45.24 -7.08 -17.09
C GLU A 15 -43.70 -7.06 -17.10
N LEU A 16 -43.10 -5.88 -17.22
CA LEU A 16 -41.65 -5.72 -17.19
C LEU A 16 -41.07 -6.11 -15.83
N ILE A 17 -41.66 -5.64 -14.73
CA ILE A 17 -41.27 -6.02 -13.37
C ILE A 17 -41.48 -7.52 -13.14
N SER A 18 -42.57 -8.10 -13.64
CA SER A 18 -42.84 -9.54 -13.52
C SER A 18 -41.84 -10.37 -14.32
N ARG A 19 -41.43 -9.89 -15.50
CA ARG A 19 -40.42 -10.55 -16.36
C ARG A 19 -39.03 -10.44 -15.77
N ILE A 20 -38.64 -9.28 -15.23
CA ILE A 20 -37.41 -9.11 -14.44
C ILE A 20 -37.44 -10.04 -13.24
N GLY A 21 -38.55 -10.07 -12.48
CA GLY A 21 -38.72 -10.96 -11.34
C GLY A 21 -38.60 -12.45 -11.70
N ASN A 22 -39.14 -12.86 -12.85
CA ASN A 22 -38.98 -14.23 -13.36
C ASN A 22 -37.54 -14.52 -13.76
N VAL A 23 -36.85 -13.61 -14.46
CA VAL A 23 -35.45 -13.79 -14.86
C VAL A 23 -34.53 -13.83 -13.64
N THR A 24 -34.75 -12.97 -12.64
CA THR A 24 -33.98 -12.97 -11.38
C THR A 24 -34.23 -14.23 -10.56
N ARG A 25 -35.48 -14.74 -10.52
CA ARG A 25 -35.79 -16.02 -9.86
C ARG A 25 -35.22 -17.22 -10.62
N MET A 26 -35.24 -17.19 -11.94
CA MET A 26 -34.65 -18.24 -12.77
C MET A 26 -33.13 -18.25 -12.60
N LEU A 27 -32.48 -17.09 -12.62
CA LEU A 27 -31.05 -16.96 -12.29
C LEU A 27 -30.74 -17.47 -10.87
N ARG A 28 -31.53 -17.06 -9.87
CA ARG A 28 -31.40 -17.54 -8.49
C ARG A 28 -31.61 -19.06 -8.39
N SER A 29 -32.59 -19.60 -9.09
CA SER A 29 -32.89 -21.04 -9.16
C SER A 29 -31.74 -21.82 -9.79
N SER A 30 -31.20 -21.34 -10.91
CA SER A 30 -30.07 -21.96 -11.59
C SER A 30 -28.79 -21.90 -10.76
N LEU A 31 -28.51 -20.76 -10.10
CA LEU A 31 -27.40 -20.65 -9.15
C LEU A 31 -27.54 -21.61 -7.96
N ARG A 32 -28.78 -21.83 -7.50
CA ARG A 32 -29.11 -22.74 -6.40
C ARG A 32 -29.05 -24.21 -6.81
N GLU A 33 -29.49 -24.57 -8.02
CA GLU A 33 -29.40 -25.91 -8.59
C GLU A 33 -27.96 -26.34 -8.89
N LEU A 34 -27.08 -25.39 -9.19
CA LEU A 34 -25.65 -25.63 -9.42
C LEU A 34 -24.82 -25.72 -8.12
N GLY A 35 -25.42 -25.44 -6.95
CA GLY A 35 -24.72 -25.47 -5.66
C GLY A 35 -23.82 -24.26 -5.37
N HIS A 36 -23.80 -23.25 -6.25
CA HIS A 36 -22.93 -22.06 -6.16
C HIS A 36 -23.58 -20.85 -5.47
N ASP A 37 -24.89 -20.89 -5.18
CA ASP A 37 -25.63 -19.78 -4.54
C ASP A 37 -25.11 -19.46 -3.12
N ILE A 38 -24.46 -20.41 -2.45
CA ILE A 38 -23.86 -20.22 -1.12
C ILE A 38 -22.44 -19.63 -1.25
N THR A 39 -21.61 -20.17 -2.15
CA THR A 39 -20.20 -19.74 -2.31
C THR A 39 -20.08 -18.32 -2.86
N ILE A 40 -20.89 -17.93 -3.84
CA ILE A 40 -20.86 -16.57 -4.41
C ILE A 40 -21.36 -15.54 -3.40
N VAL A 41 -22.40 -15.87 -2.64
CA VAL A 41 -22.94 -14.97 -1.60
C VAL A 41 -21.93 -14.81 -0.45
N GLU A 42 -21.27 -15.88 -0.02
CA GLU A 42 -20.19 -15.82 0.97
C GLU A 42 -19.00 -14.98 0.48
N LEU A 43 -18.58 -15.16 -0.78
CA LEU A 43 -17.53 -14.35 -1.39
C LEU A 43 -17.92 -12.88 -1.49
N ALA A 44 -19.13 -12.56 -1.94
CA ALA A 44 -19.63 -11.19 -2.00
C ALA A 44 -19.64 -10.52 -0.61
N ASN A 45 -19.98 -11.28 0.44
CA ASN A 45 -19.94 -10.81 1.83
C ASN A 45 -18.52 -10.59 2.37
N SER A 46 -17.50 -11.22 1.77
CA SER A 46 -16.09 -11.09 2.17
C SER A 46 -15.38 -9.86 1.58
N ILE A 47 -15.90 -9.29 0.48
CA ILE A 47 -15.31 -8.12 -0.19
C ILE A 47 -15.24 -6.87 0.72
N PRO A 48 -16.28 -6.53 1.50
CA PRO A 48 -16.21 -5.39 2.43
C PRO A 48 -15.14 -5.56 3.52
N ASP A 49 -14.94 -6.77 4.05
CA ASP A 49 -13.85 -7.08 4.99
C ASP A 49 -12.49 -6.91 4.31
N ALA A 50 -12.34 -7.44 3.10
CA ALA A 50 -11.11 -7.30 2.33
C ALA A 50 -10.72 -5.83 2.10
N ARG A 51 -11.69 -5.01 1.68
CA ARG A 51 -11.51 -3.57 1.51
C ARG A 51 -11.07 -2.89 2.81
N SER A 52 -11.69 -3.25 3.94
CA SER A 52 -11.39 -2.65 5.24
C SER A 52 -9.96 -2.98 5.68
N ARG A 53 -9.46 -4.18 5.38
CA ARG A 53 -8.08 -4.58 5.68
C ARG A 53 -7.04 -3.91 4.78
N LEU A 54 -7.35 -3.73 3.49
CA LEU A 54 -6.49 -2.95 2.60
C LEU A 54 -6.46 -1.48 3.02
N GLN A 55 -7.59 -0.91 3.44
CA GLN A 55 -7.62 0.44 4.00
C GLN A 55 -6.74 0.54 5.26
N TYR A 56 -6.82 -0.45 6.16
CA TYR A 56 -5.95 -0.50 7.33
C TYR A 56 -4.46 -0.54 6.96
N VAL A 57 -4.09 -1.28 5.90
CA VAL A 57 -2.72 -1.26 5.36
C VAL A 57 -2.31 0.13 4.90
N VAL A 58 -3.17 0.82 4.14
CA VAL A 58 -2.90 2.19 3.68
C VAL A 58 -2.69 3.14 4.85
N ASP A 59 -3.56 3.07 5.86
CA ASP A 59 -3.47 3.93 7.05
C ASP A 59 -2.18 3.65 7.85
N LEU A 60 -1.80 2.37 7.97
CA LEU A 60 -0.57 1.95 8.65
C LEU A 60 0.67 2.45 7.90
N THR A 61 0.70 2.34 6.58
CA THR A 61 1.80 2.86 5.74
C THR A 61 1.91 4.38 5.85
N ALA A 62 0.78 5.09 5.81
CA ALA A 62 0.76 6.55 5.98
C ALA A 62 1.28 6.97 7.36
N GLN A 63 0.89 6.26 8.43
CA GLN A 63 1.38 6.52 9.78
C GLN A 63 2.89 6.26 9.91
N ALA A 64 3.39 5.16 9.36
CA ALA A 64 4.81 4.81 9.37
C ALA A 64 5.66 5.88 8.65
N SER A 65 5.19 6.31 7.47
CA SER A 65 5.83 7.38 6.70
C SER A 65 5.82 8.72 7.47
N GLY A 66 4.68 9.08 8.06
CA GLY A 66 4.55 10.31 8.86
C GLY A 66 5.48 10.32 10.08
N LYS A 67 5.58 9.21 10.80
CA LYS A 67 6.54 9.06 11.93
C LYS A 67 7.98 9.17 11.46
N THR A 68 8.33 8.48 10.37
CA THR A 68 9.67 8.53 9.79
C THR A 68 10.07 9.95 9.42
N LEU A 69 9.20 10.68 8.71
CA LEU A 69 9.44 12.06 8.32
C LEU A 69 9.64 12.98 9.53
N ASN A 70 8.76 12.86 10.53
CA ASN A 70 8.86 13.64 11.77
C ASN A 70 10.20 13.41 12.50
N TYR A 71 10.66 12.16 12.59
CA TYR A 71 11.96 11.87 13.22
C TYR A 71 13.15 12.38 12.40
N ILE A 72 13.06 12.37 11.07
CA ILE A 72 14.06 12.99 10.19
C ILE A 72 14.12 14.50 10.46
N GLU A 73 12.97 15.18 10.48
CA GLU A 73 12.88 16.63 10.77
C GLU A 73 13.47 16.99 12.14
N LEU A 74 13.22 16.16 13.16
CA LEU A 74 13.78 16.35 14.50
C LEU A 74 15.30 16.11 14.56
N THR A 75 15.86 15.29 13.67
CA THR A 75 17.28 14.92 13.66
C THR A 75 18.13 15.91 12.87
N GLN A 76 17.59 16.45 11.79
CA GLN A 76 18.26 17.38 10.88
C GLN A 76 18.97 18.57 11.58
N PRO A 77 18.36 19.30 12.55
CA PRO A 77 19.02 20.44 13.18
C PRO A 77 20.29 20.06 13.94
N PHE A 78 20.37 18.86 14.51
CA PHE A 78 21.59 18.39 15.21
C PHE A 78 22.74 18.16 14.23
N GLN A 79 22.44 17.61 13.05
CA GLN A 79 23.44 17.38 12.00
C GLN A 79 23.90 18.71 11.39
N GLU A 80 22.97 19.63 11.15
CA GLU A 80 23.30 20.98 10.68
C GLU A 80 24.16 21.74 11.70
N GLN A 81 23.81 21.70 12.98
CA GLN A 81 24.59 22.33 14.04
C GLN A 81 26.02 21.78 14.11
N LEU A 82 26.17 20.45 14.09
CA LEU A 82 27.49 19.79 14.11
C LEU A 82 28.33 20.23 12.91
N SER A 83 27.75 20.17 11.71
CA SER A 83 28.43 20.53 10.45
C SER A 83 28.80 22.00 10.40
N GLN A 84 27.91 22.91 10.77
CA GLN A 84 28.17 24.35 10.76
C GLN A 84 29.31 24.71 11.73
N GLN A 85 29.25 24.21 12.97
CA GLN A 85 30.28 24.50 13.97
C GLN A 85 31.63 23.88 13.58
N ALA A 86 31.64 22.66 13.03
CA ALA A 86 32.86 22.03 12.52
C ALA A 86 33.50 22.85 11.39
N ASN A 87 32.71 23.29 10.41
CA ASN A 87 33.21 24.09 9.28
C ASN A 87 33.71 25.47 9.73
N GLN A 88 33.04 26.10 10.69
CA GLN A 88 33.48 27.36 11.28
C GLN A 88 34.85 27.21 11.98
N LEU A 89 34.99 26.20 12.84
CA LEU A 89 36.26 25.92 13.53
C LEU A 89 37.37 25.56 12.55
N LEU A 90 37.08 24.73 11.54
CA LEU A 90 38.04 24.36 10.51
C LEU A 90 38.53 25.59 9.73
N SER A 91 37.62 26.50 9.36
CA SER A 91 37.98 27.74 8.68
C SER A 91 38.85 28.64 9.57
N GLN A 92 38.53 28.75 10.86
CA GLN A 92 39.34 29.49 11.82
C GLN A 92 40.74 28.89 11.99
N TRP A 93 40.86 27.56 12.06
CA TRP A 93 42.15 26.87 12.11
C TRP A 93 42.95 27.05 10.82
N GLN A 94 42.31 27.07 9.65
CA GLN A 94 42.98 27.32 8.37
C GLN A 94 43.50 28.76 8.23
N GLN A 95 42.81 29.72 8.83
CA GLN A 95 43.23 31.13 8.86
C GLN A 95 44.24 31.41 9.98
N HIS A 96 44.43 30.45 10.91
CA HIS A 96 45.36 30.58 12.01
C HIS A 96 46.80 30.57 11.50
N ASN A 97 47.57 31.59 11.84
CA ASN A 97 48.97 31.74 11.46
C ASN A 97 49.88 31.51 12.68
N GLU A 98 51.11 31.08 12.48
CA GLU A 98 52.13 30.93 13.53
C GLU A 98 52.45 32.25 14.25
N ALA A 99 52.14 33.39 13.63
CA ALA A 99 52.27 34.72 14.21
C ALA A 99 51.07 35.15 15.08
N ALA A 100 50.02 34.32 15.21
CA ALA A 100 48.86 34.62 16.05
C ALA A 100 49.25 34.68 17.54
N SER A 101 48.49 35.45 18.31
CA SER A 101 48.74 35.54 19.74
C SER A 101 48.36 34.24 20.47
N ILE A 102 49.07 33.95 21.57
CA ILE A 102 48.77 32.79 22.42
C ILE A 102 47.31 32.83 22.91
N ASP A 103 46.78 34.01 23.22
CA ASP A 103 45.38 34.18 23.66
C ASP A 103 44.37 33.81 22.57
N GLU A 104 44.63 34.16 21.30
CA GLU A 104 43.79 33.75 20.16
C GLU A 104 43.83 32.24 19.94
N THR A 105 45.03 31.63 19.98
CA THR A 105 45.17 30.17 19.88
C THR A 105 44.45 29.46 21.03
N MET A 106 44.56 29.96 22.26
CA MET A 106 43.87 29.40 23.42
C MET A 106 42.35 29.55 23.32
N ALA A 107 41.85 30.68 22.80
CA ALA A 107 40.43 30.88 22.55
C ALA A 107 39.88 29.87 21.52
N LEU A 108 40.60 29.67 20.41
CA LEU A 108 40.24 28.71 19.37
C LEU A 108 40.30 27.25 19.87
N ALA A 109 41.31 26.90 20.67
CA ALA A 109 41.40 25.59 21.31
C ALA A 109 40.25 25.34 22.29
N ARG A 110 39.84 26.35 23.08
CA ARG A 110 38.68 26.26 23.96
C ARG A 110 37.37 26.09 23.16
N ALA A 111 37.18 26.85 22.10
CA ALA A 111 36.02 26.71 21.22
C ALA A 111 35.94 25.31 20.58
N THR A 112 37.09 24.79 20.13
CA THR A 112 37.20 23.43 19.58
C THR A 112 36.84 22.38 20.63
N ARG A 113 37.31 22.54 21.87
CA ARG A 113 36.96 21.63 22.98
C ARG A 113 35.47 21.65 23.29
N VAL A 114 34.85 22.82 23.34
CA VAL A 114 33.39 22.95 23.56
C VAL A 114 32.61 22.25 22.45
N TRP A 115 33.03 22.39 21.19
CA TRP A 115 32.43 21.65 20.10
C TRP A 115 32.60 20.14 20.25
N LEU A 116 33.81 19.65 20.57
CA LEU A 116 34.07 18.23 20.83
C LEU A 116 33.21 17.67 21.96
N ASP A 117 33.00 18.44 23.04
CA ASP A 117 32.13 18.06 24.16
C ASP A 117 30.65 17.95 23.73
N SER A 118 30.22 18.67 22.68
CA SER A 118 28.85 18.64 22.16
C SER A 118 28.57 17.46 21.20
N VAL A 119 29.62 16.88 20.61
CA VAL A 119 29.50 15.78 19.61
C VAL A 119 28.78 14.56 20.18
N PRO A 120 29.17 14.00 21.35
CA PRO A 120 28.53 12.79 21.88
C PRO A 120 27.03 12.95 22.10
N TYR A 121 26.60 14.12 22.56
CA TYR A 121 25.19 14.42 22.77
C TYR A 121 24.41 14.42 21.44
N CYS A 122 24.88 15.19 20.45
CA CYS A 122 24.21 15.28 19.15
C CYS A 122 24.18 13.91 18.43
N THR A 123 25.26 13.14 18.54
CA THR A 123 25.34 11.78 17.99
C THR A 123 24.39 10.81 18.69
N GLU A 124 24.29 10.83 20.03
CA GLU A 124 23.38 9.92 20.73
C GLU A 124 21.91 10.26 20.48
N VAL A 125 21.56 11.55 20.42
CA VAL A 125 20.21 11.99 20.03
C VAL A 125 19.88 11.52 18.62
N THR A 126 20.78 11.74 17.66
CA THR A 126 20.62 11.25 16.28
C THR A 126 20.44 9.73 16.24
N LYS A 127 21.30 8.99 16.95
CA LYS A 127 21.23 7.53 17.04
C LYS A 127 19.91 7.07 17.64
N SER A 128 19.37 7.80 18.61
CA SER A 128 18.07 7.50 19.20
C SER A 128 16.94 7.67 18.18
N TYR A 129 16.92 8.76 17.42
CA TYR A 129 15.91 8.94 16.38
C TYR A 129 16.03 7.93 15.24
N LEU A 130 17.24 7.54 14.84
CA LEU A 130 17.43 6.47 13.86
C LEU A 130 16.86 5.12 14.36
N ARG A 131 16.98 4.82 15.65
CA ARG A 131 16.31 3.65 16.26
C ARG A 131 14.80 3.78 16.21
N GLU A 132 14.26 4.96 16.54
CA GLU A 132 12.82 5.22 16.46
C GLU A 132 12.28 5.12 15.03
N ILE A 133 13.05 5.57 14.02
CA ILE A 133 12.72 5.39 12.61
C ILE A 133 12.67 3.90 12.26
N MET A 134 13.66 3.12 12.68
CA MET A 134 13.69 1.68 12.44
C MET A 134 12.50 0.97 13.08
N LEU A 135 12.12 1.35 14.31
CA LEU A 135 10.93 0.82 14.99
C LEU A 135 9.63 1.28 14.33
N ALA A 136 9.56 2.53 13.89
CA ALA A 136 8.42 3.07 13.14
C ALA A 136 8.30 2.50 11.73
N GLN A 137 9.26 1.71 11.27
CA GLN A 137 9.21 0.97 10.00
C GLN A 137 8.87 -0.51 10.20
N ASP A 138 8.80 -1.01 11.45
CA ASP A 138 8.53 -2.42 11.78
C ASP A 138 7.03 -2.76 11.62
N PHE A 139 6.58 -2.71 10.37
CA PHE A 139 5.28 -3.12 9.86
C PHE A 139 5.30 -4.13 8.68
N PRO A 140 6.43 -4.70 8.19
CA PRO A 140 6.40 -5.55 7.00
C PRO A 140 5.55 -6.81 7.18
N ASP A 141 5.68 -7.53 8.29
CA ASP A 141 5.05 -8.86 8.44
C ASP A 141 3.52 -8.80 8.47
N THR A 142 2.94 -7.84 9.20
CA THR A 142 1.47 -7.71 9.28
C THR A 142 0.89 -7.19 7.96
N THR A 143 1.55 -6.21 7.33
CA THR A 143 1.12 -5.65 6.04
C THR A 143 1.20 -6.69 4.93
N ALA A 144 2.34 -7.38 4.81
CA ALA A 144 2.54 -8.44 3.82
C ALA A 144 1.52 -9.57 4.00
N ARG A 145 1.26 -10.00 5.23
CA ARG A 145 0.26 -11.05 5.51
C ARG A 145 -1.16 -10.62 5.12
N ILE A 146 -1.52 -9.36 5.36
CA ILE A 146 -2.82 -8.84 4.93
C ILE A 146 -2.89 -8.87 3.41
N ILE A 147 -1.91 -8.30 2.71
CA ILE A 147 -1.88 -8.25 1.25
C ILE A 147 -1.96 -9.66 0.65
N LEU A 148 -1.14 -10.61 1.13
CA LEU A 148 -1.17 -12.01 0.68
C LEU A 148 -2.54 -12.65 0.87
N ARG A 149 -3.20 -12.39 2.00
CA ARG A 149 -4.56 -12.90 2.25
C ARG A 149 -5.59 -12.27 1.32
N MET A 150 -5.40 -11.01 0.91
CA MET A 150 -6.26 -10.33 -0.07
C MET A 150 -6.03 -10.87 -1.48
N MET A 151 -4.79 -11.16 -1.86
CA MET A 151 -4.49 -11.80 -3.15
C MET A 151 -5.16 -13.17 -3.25
N ALA A 152 -5.05 -14.01 -2.21
CA ALA A 152 -5.71 -15.31 -2.17
C ALA A 152 -7.25 -15.20 -2.25
N LEU A 153 -7.84 -14.18 -1.63
CA LEU A 153 -9.28 -13.92 -1.71
C LEU A 153 -9.69 -13.52 -3.13
N LEU A 154 -8.92 -12.65 -3.79
CA LEU A 154 -9.16 -12.25 -5.18
C LEU A 154 -9.05 -13.44 -6.15
N GLU A 155 -8.04 -14.31 -5.98
CA GLU A 155 -7.86 -15.52 -6.79
C GLU A 155 -9.06 -16.48 -6.63
N ASN A 156 -9.60 -16.61 -5.42
CA ASN A 156 -10.80 -17.41 -5.18
C ASN A 156 -12.05 -16.80 -5.83
N ILE A 157 -12.20 -15.47 -5.74
CA ILE A 157 -13.29 -14.75 -6.43
C ILE A 157 -13.19 -14.97 -7.95
N GLU A 158 -12.00 -14.81 -8.51
CA GLU A 158 -11.75 -14.98 -9.94
C GLU A 158 -12.12 -16.39 -10.41
N LYS A 159 -11.64 -17.43 -9.72
CA LYS A 159 -11.97 -18.83 -10.03
C LYS A 159 -13.47 -19.11 -10.01
N GLU A 160 -14.19 -18.64 -8.98
CA GLU A 160 -15.64 -18.86 -8.89
C GLU A 160 -16.41 -18.11 -9.99
N PHE A 161 -16.03 -16.88 -10.32
CA PHE A 161 -16.62 -16.18 -11.47
C PHE A 161 -16.33 -16.90 -12.79
N LEU A 162 -15.12 -17.44 -12.96
CA LEU A 162 -14.72 -18.19 -14.14
C LEU A 162 -15.54 -19.47 -14.30
N ASN A 163 -15.74 -20.22 -13.21
CA ASN A 163 -16.59 -21.41 -13.16
C ASN A 163 -18.04 -21.09 -13.57
N VAL A 164 -18.62 -20.03 -12.97
CA VAL A 164 -19.98 -19.59 -13.31
C VAL A 164 -20.10 -19.18 -14.78
N LEU A 165 -19.10 -18.48 -15.32
CA LEU A 165 -19.07 -18.10 -16.73
C LEU A 165 -18.96 -19.32 -17.66
N LEU A 166 -18.09 -20.29 -17.35
CA LEU A 166 -18.00 -21.53 -18.14
C LEU A 166 -19.30 -22.33 -18.14
N ASP A 167 -20.00 -22.37 -17.01
CA ASP A 167 -21.25 -23.12 -16.88
C ASP A 167 -22.39 -22.45 -17.63
N ASN A 168 -22.39 -21.12 -17.76
CA ASN A 168 -23.46 -20.36 -18.42
C ASN A 168 -23.21 -20.05 -19.92
N VAL A 169 -22.04 -20.36 -20.47
CA VAL A 169 -21.69 -20.06 -21.87
C VAL A 169 -21.82 -21.29 -22.78
N PRO A 170 -22.46 -21.17 -23.98
CA PRO A 170 -22.54 -22.24 -24.97
C PRO A 170 -21.14 -22.77 -25.35
N ARG A 171 -21.03 -24.05 -25.75
CA ARG A 171 -19.75 -24.75 -26.00
C ARG A 171 -18.76 -23.99 -26.90
N GLU A 172 -19.24 -23.15 -27.82
CA GLU A 172 -18.43 -22.30 -28.70
C GLU A 172 -17.69 -21.16 -27.98
N GLY A 173 -18.27 -20.60 -26.91
CA GLY A 173 -17.64 -19.52 -26.13
C GLY A 173 -16.66 -20.01 -25.04
N ARG A 174 -16.72 -21.29 -24.66
CA ARG A 174 -15.82 -21.89 -23.65
C ARG A 174 -14.36 -21.90 -24.09
N ALA A 175 -14.09 -22.07 -25.39
CA ALA A 175 -12.73 -22.03 -25.94
C ALA A 175 -12.08 -20.64 -25.83
N ALA A 176 -12.87 -19.56 -25.94
CA ALA A 176 -12.39 -18.19 -25.78
C ALA A 176 -12.06 -17.86 -24.32
N ILE A 177 -12.89 -18.30 -23.37
CA ILE A 177 -12.68 -18.09 -21.93
C ILE A 177 -11.47 -18.87 -21.42
N ASN A 178 -11.32 -20.13 -21.83
CA ASN A 178 -10.15 -20.94 -21.46
C ASN A 178 -8.83 -20.34 -21.99
N LYS A 179 -8.86 -19.75 -23.19
CA LYS A 179 -7.68 -19.08 -23.77
C LYS A 179 -7.32 -17.79 -23.02
N ALA A 180 -8.32 -16.98 -22.67
CA ALA A 180 -8.11 -15.77 -21.86
C ALA A 180 -7.57 -16.08 -20.45
N SER A 181 -8.08 -17.15 -19.83
CA SER A 181 -7.63 -17.59 -18.50
C SER A 181 -6.19 -18.12 -18.51
N ALA A 182 -5.80 -18.81 -19.58
CA ALA A 182 -4.42 -19.28 -19.77
C ALA A 182 -3.44 -18.14 -20.02
N ASP A 183 -3.84 -17.11 -20.77
CA ASP A 183 -3.04 -15.90 -21.00
C ASP A 183 -2.88 -15.08 -19.70
N SER A 184 -3.92 -14.96 -18.88
CA SER A 184 -3.85 -14.32 -17.55
C SER A 184 -2.98 -15.10 -16.57
N ALA A 185 -3.10 -16.43 -16.49
CA ALA A 185 -2.24 -17.27 -15.67
C ALA A 185 -0.76 -17.20 -16.12
N SER A 186 -0.50 -17.05 -17.42
CA SER A 186 0.85 -16.85 -17.94
C SER A 186 1.42 -15.46 -17.64
N GLN A 187 0.57 -14.43 -17.49
CA GLN A 187 0.98 -13.08 -17.04
C GLN A 187 1.25 -13.04 -15.53
N LEU A 188 0.49 -13.78 -14.72
CA LEU A 188 0.75 -13.94 -13.28
C LEU A 188 1.97 -14.83 -13.01
N ALA A 189 2.27 -15.82 -13.85
CA ALA A 189 3.52 -16.59 -13.79
C ALA A 189 4.76 -15.74 -14.13
N GLY A 190 4.57 -14.59 -14.81
CA GLY A 190 5.60 -13.55 -14.93
C GLY A 190 5.97 -12.88 -13.60
N GLN A 191 5.33 -13.21 -12.47
CA GLN A 191 5.75 -12.75 -11.13
C GLN A 191 7.09 -13.32 -10.65
N GLU A 192 7.77 -14.19 -11.40
CA GLU A 192 9.23 -14.40 -11.23
C GLU A 192 10.02 -13.08 -11.44
N ASP A 193 9.46 -12.09 -12.15
CA ASP A 193 10.02 -10.73 -12.24
C ASP A 193 9.98 -9.97 -10.90
N ILE A 194 9.16 -10.36 -9.92
CA ILE A 194 9.14 -9.66 -8.63
C ILE A 194 10.42 -9.99 -7.84
N ASP A 195 10.89 -11.24 -7.86
CA ASP A 195 12.16 -11.61 -7.24
C ASP A 195 13.36 -11.04 -8.01
N GLU A 196 13.25 -10.89 -9.34
CA GLU A 196 14.26 -10.21 -10.16
C GLU A 196 14.28 -8.68 -9.92
N LEU A 197 13.12 -8.05 -9.71
CA LEU A 197 13.00 -6.65 -9.31
C LEU A 197 13.53 -6.42 -7.89
N LEU A 198 13.24 -7.32 -6.94
CA LEU A 198 13.77 -7.26 -5.57
C LEU A 198 15.30 -7.42 -5.56
N ASN A 199 15.85 -8.34 -6.37
CA ASN A 199 17.30 -8.47 -6.57
C ASN A 199 17.92 -7.26 -7.29
N SER A 200 17.20 -6.61 -8.21
CA SER A 200 17.68 -5.42 -8.93
C SER A 200 17.68 -4.14 -8.07
N LEU A 201 16.85 -4.08 -7.03
CA LEU A 201 16.84 -3.00 -6.04
C LEU A 201 17.92 -3.14 -4.96
N GLY A 202 18.69 -4.24 -4.95
CA GLY A 202 19.87 -4.40 -4.10
C GLY A 202 19.57 -4.44 -2.60
N LEU A 203 18.46 -5.07 -2.21
CA LEU A 203 18.26 -5.58 -0.84
C LEU A 203 18.81 -6.99 -0.71
#